data_AF-A0A518CCI9-F1
#
_entry.id   AF-A0A518CCI9-F1
#
_cell.length_a   1.000
_cell.length_b   1.000
_cell.length_c   1.000
_cell.angle_alpha   90.00
_cell.angle_beta   90.00
_cell.angle_gamma   90.00
#
_symmetry.space_group_name_H-M   'P 1'
#
loop_
_entity.id
_entity.type
_entity.pdbx_description
1 polymer ?
#
loop_
_entity_poly.entity_id
_entity_poly.type
_entity_poly.pdbx_seq_one_letter_code
_entity_poly.pdbx_strand_id
1 'polypeptide(L)' 'MKTYLVATLARYVLVEADDETQARELGRPALHDLYADLRQRLGREVPIEIRTVREATEDEIELWTWHHEMLAREKQQ' A
#
# COMPACT_ATOMS: atom_id res chain seq x y z
N MET A 1 10.56 4.31 -12.86
CA MET A 1 9.41 4.00 -12.00
C MET A 1 8.65 2.78 -12.49
N LYS A 2 8.45 1.83 -11.57
CA LYS A 2 7.61 0.65 -11.66
C LYS A 2 6.70 0.59 -10.44
N THR A 3 5.63 -0.20 -10.49
CA THR A 3 4.77 -0.45 -9.34
C THR A 3 5.32 -1.60 -8.52
N TYR A 4 5.49 -1.39 -7.22
CA TYR A 4 5.95 -2.39 -6.26
C TYR A 4 4.86 -2.72 -5.27
N LEU A 5 4.75 -4.01 -4.94
CA LEU A 5 3.96 -4.52 -3.82
C LEU A 5 4.83 -4.53 -2.56
N VAL A 6 4.35 -3.84 -1.54
CA VAL A 6 4.99 -3.77 -0.22
C VAL A 6 4.03 -4.35 0.80
N ALA A 7 4.39 -5.49 1.38
CA ALA A 7 3.50 -6.25 2.24
C ALA A 7 4.07 -6.55 3.62
N THR A 8 3.18 -6.45 4.59
CA THR A 8 3.30 -7.08 5.91
C THR A 8 2.67 -8.48 5.86
N LEU A 9 2.59 -9.16 7.01
CA LEU A 9 1.87 -10.43 7.10
C LEU A 9 0.37 -10.31 6.77
N ALA A 10 -0.27 -9.18 7.11
CA ALA A 10 -1.74 -9.07 7.06
C ALA A 10 -2.26 -8.06 6.05
N ARG A 11 -1.41 -7.17 5.55
CA ARG A 11 -1.78 -6.06 4.65
C ARG A 11 -0.67 -5.74 3.69
N TYR A 12 -1.05 -5.21 2.52
CA TYR A 12 -0.13 -4.73 1.50
C TYR A 12 -0.59 -3.39 0.95
N VAL A 13 0.36 -2.68 0.33
CA VAL A 13 0.14 -1.48 -0.48
C VAL A 13 0.87 -1.62 -1.80
N LEU A 14 0.42 -0.88 -2.80
CA LEU A 14 1.13 -0.69 -4.06
C LEU A 14 1.67 0.74 -4.11
N VAL A 15 2.94 0.88 -4.48
CA VAL A 15 3.64 2.16 -4.58
C VAL A 15 4.44 2.22 -5.87
N GLU A 16 4.54 3.40 -6.47
CA GLU A 16 5.46 3.62 -7.58
C GLU A 16 6.85 3.95 -7.04
N ALA A 17 7.86 3.22 -7.51
CA ALA A 17 9.26 3.38 -7.09
C ALA A 17 10.23 2.97 -8.22
N ASP A 18 11.49 3.36 -8.10
CA ASP A 18 12.56 2.99 -9.03
C ASP A 18 13.24 1.67 -8.63
N ASP A 19 13.25 1.34 -7.35
CA ASP A 19 13.79 0.08 -6.81
C ASP A 19 13.08 -0.38 -5.52
N GLU A 20 13.42 -1.57 -5.04
CA GLU A 20 12.83 -2.15 -3.83
C GLU A 20 13.15 -1.37 -2.54
N THR A 21 14.29 -0.68 -2.49
CA THR A 21 14.67 0.11 -1.31
C THR A 21 13.75 1.32 -1.19
N GLN A 22 13.60 2.06 -2.28
CA GLN A 22 12.69 3.18 -2.35
C GLN A 22 11.23 2.73 -2.16
N ALA A 23 10.83 1.59 -2.75
CA ALA A 23 9.51 1.02 -2.52
C ALA A 23 9.26 0.75 -1.03
N ARG A 24 10.23 0.19 -0.31
CA ARG A 24 10.12 -0.07 1.13
C ARG A 24 9.95 1.22 1.94
N GLU A 25 10.70 2.27 1.60
CA GLU A 25 10.62 3.58 2.24
C GLU A 25 9.26 4.24 2.03
N LEU A 26 8.75 4.20 0.80
CA LEU A 26 7.44 4.76 0.42
C LEU A 26 6.27 3.94 0.95
N GLY A 27 6.39 2.62 0.98
CA GLY A 27 5.32 1.72 1.42
C GLY A 27 5.10 1.73 2.94
N ARG A 28 6.14 2.03 3.74
CA ARG A 28 6.03 2.08 5.21
C ARG A 28 4.99 3.10 5.72
N PRO A 29 5.01 4.39 5.32
CA PRO A 29 3.99 5.35 5.75
C PRO A 29 2.60 4.98 5.22
N ALA A 30 2.47 4.52 3.98
CA ALA A 30 1.17 4.08 3.43
C ALA A 30 0.57 2.90 4.21
N LEU A 31 1.40 1.94 4.65
CA LEU A 31 0.97 0.87 5.54
C LEU A 31 0.54 1.41 6.91
N HIS A 32 1.22 2.43 7.45
CA HIS A 32 0.86 3.05 8.72
C HIS A 32 -0.51 3.70 8.67
N ASP A 33 -0.81 4.41 7.58
CA ASP A 33 -2.12 4.99 7.33
C ASP A 33 -3.22 3.92 7.26
N LEU A 34 -2.97 2.79 6.57
CA LEU A 34 -3.91 1.67 6.57
C LEU A 34 -4.19 1.15 7.99
N TYR A 35 -3.19 1.13 8.87
CA TYR A 35 -3.33 0.70 10.27
C TYR A 35 -3.92 1.75 11.21
N ALA A 36 -4.29 2.95 10.73
CA ALA A 36 -4.83 4.03 11.57
C ALA A 36 -6.03 3.60 12.41
N ASP A 37 -7.02 2.93 11.80
CA ASP A 37 -8.22 2.44 12.51
C ASP A 37 -7.88 1.40 13.58
N LEU A 38 -6.92 0.51 13.29
CA LEU A 38 -6.51 -0.52 14.23
C LEU A 38 -5.76 0.10 15.41
N ARG A 39 -4.89 1.08 15.14
CA ARG A 39 -4.20 1.86 16.18
C ARG A 39 -5.20 2.60 17.07
N GLN A 40 -6.21 3.24 16.48
CA GLN A 40 -7.27 3.92 17.23
C GLN A 40 -8.03 2.95 18.14
N ARG A 41 -8.37 1.76 17.62
CA ARG A 41 -9.08 0.73 18.39
C ARG A 41 -8.24 0.12 19.52
N LEU A 42 -6.95 -0.08 19.29
CA LEU A 42 -6.05 -0.72 20.26
C LEU A 42 -5.43 0.27 21.25
N GLY A 43 -5.53 1.58 21.00
CA GLY A 43 -4.93 2.62 21.83
C GLY A 43 -3.40 2.60 21.86
N ARG A 44 -2.76 1.94 20.88
CA ARG A 44 -1.30 1.81 20.79
C ARG A 44 -0.84 1.69 19.35
N GLU A 45 0.42 2.07 19.11
CA GLU A 45 1.08 1.88 17.82
C GLU A 45 1.12 0.40 17.41
N VAL A 46 0.92 0.15 16.11
CA VAL A 46 0.99 -1.18 15.52
C VAL A 46 2.35 -1.31 14.85
N PRO A 47 3.24 -2.22 15.31
CA PRO A 47 4.52 -2.42 14.65
C PRO A 47 4.34 -2.85 13.19
N ILE A 48 5.02 -2.16 12.28
CA ILE A 48 5.01 -2.48 10.85
C ILE A 48 6.29 -3.23 10.50
N GLU A 49 6.15 -4.54 10.32
CA GLU A 49 7.16 -5.44 9.80
C GLU A 49 6.88 -5.72 8.32
N ILE A 50 7.66 -5.12 7.42
CA ILE A 50 7.59 -5.37 5.98
C ILE A 50 8.33 -6.66 5.67
N ARG A 51 7.57 -7.67 5.24
CA ARG A 51 8.05 -9.03 4.95
C ARG A 51 8.32 -9.25 3.47
N THR A 52 7.61 -8.55 2.59
CA THR A 52 7.75 -8.71 1.15
C THR A 52 7.83 -7.35 0.49
N VAL A 53 8.80 -7.22 -0.40
CA VAL A 53 8.88 -6.14 -1.39
C VAL A 53 9.20 -6.82 -2.70
N ARG A 54 8.41 -6.56 -3.74
CA ARG A 54 8.64 -7.07 -5.10
C ARG A 54 7.92 -6.19 -6.11
N GLU A 55 8.30 -6.28 -7.37
CA GLU A 55 7.49 -5.73 -8.44
C GLU A 55 6.07 -6.33 -8.39
N ALA A 56 5.06 -5.48 -8.58
CA ALA A 56 3.67 -5.88 -8.64
C ALA A 56 3.41 -6.65 -9.95
N THR A 57 2.48 -7.62 -9.91
CA THR A 57 2.04 -8.29 -11.13
C THR A 57 1.13 -7.39 -11.95
N GLU A 58 0.96 -7.68 -13.24
CA GLU A 58 0.04 -6.94 -14.10
C GLU A 58 -1.39 -6.93 -13.52
N ASP A 59 -1.91 -8.08 -13.10
CA ASP A 59 -3.23 -8.18 -12.46
C ASP A 59 -3.38 -7.30 -11.20
N GLU A 60 -2.33 -7.19 -10.37
CA GLU A 60 -2.33 -6.34 -9.17
C GLU A 60 -2.38 -4.85 -9.55
N ILE A 61 -1.65 -4.46 -10.60
CA ILE A 61 -1.62 -3.10 -11.13
C ILE A 61 -2.97 -2.73 -11.77
N GLU A 62 -3.57 -3.65 -12.53
CA GLU A 62 -4.87 -3.44 -13.16
C GLU A 62 -5.96 -3.23 -12.11
N LEU A 63 -6.02 -4.09 -11.09
CA LEU A 63 -6.98 -3.96 -10.01
C LEU A 63 -6.82 -2.64 -9.24
N TRP A 64 -5.57 -2.24 -8.99
CA TRP A 64 -5.25 -0.98 -8.33
C TRP A 64 -5.68 0.23 -9.14
N THR A 65 -5.40 0.22 -10.44
CA THR A 65 -5.80 1.29 -11.37
C THR A 65 -7.33 1.41 -11.40
N TRP A 66 -8.03 0.28 -11.55
CA TRP A 66 -9.49 0.25 -11.54
C TRP A 66 -10.07 0.80 -10.24
N HIS A 67 -9.50 0.45 -9.08
CA HIS A 67 -9.94 1.00 -7.80
C HIS A 67 -9.82 2.53 -7.74
N HIS A 68 -8.70 3.09 -8.23
CA HIS A 68 -8.49 4.54 -8.26
C HIS A 68 -9.44 5.25 -9.22
N GLU A 69 -9.71 4.65 -10.39
CA GLU A 69 -10.72 5.16 -11.32
C GLU A 69 -12.11 5.20 -10.69
N MET A 70 -12.50 4.15 -9.96
CA MET A 70 -13.77 4.10 -9.26
C MET A 70 -13.88 5.18 -8.17
N LEU A 71 -12.84 5.34 -7.33
CA LEU A 71 -12.79 6.40 -6.33
C LEU A 71 -12.87 7.80 -6.95
N ALA A 72 -12.22 8.01 -8.11
CA ALA A 72 -12.27 9.28 -8.82
C ALA A 72 -13.69 9.59 -9.33
N ARG A 73 -14.42 8.56 -9.80
CA ARG A 73 -15.82 8.71 -10.25
C ARG A 73 -16.77 8.99 -9.08
N GLU A 74 -16.60 8.33 -7.95
CA GLU A 74 -17.42 8.58 -6.74
C GLU A 74 -17.27 10.02 -6.23
N LYS A 75 -16.06 10.58 -6.29
CA LYS A 75 -15.81 11.98 -5.86
C LYS A 75 -16.42 13.05 -6.77
N GLN A 76 -16.84 12.68 -7.98
CA GLN A 76 -17.45 13.60 -8.95
C GLN A 76 -18.98 13.65 -8.86
N GLN A 77 -19.60 12.84 -7.99
CA GLN A 77 -21.03 12.83 -7.70
C GLN A 77 -21.34 13.63 -6.43
#